data_AF-A0A536RXH6-F1
#
_entry.id   AF-A0A536RXH6-F1
#
_cell.length_a   1.000
_cell.length_b   1.000
_cell.length_c   1.000
_cell.angle_alpha   90.00
_cell.angle_beta   90.00
_cell.angle_gamma   90.00
#
_symmetry.space_group_name_H-M   'P 1'
#
loop_
_entity.id
_entity.type
_entity.pdbx_description
1 polymer ?
#
loop_
_entity_poly.entity_id
_entity_poly.type
_entity_poly.pdbx_seq_one_letter_code
_entity_poly.pdbx_strand_id
1 'polypeptide(L)'
;MPTFKRVALVGSEDLFRPTRPQVVSDTDDVIKDAVDRPGKVKEEPVVLKTMNFSPDEIELLLEAVQVAKYPDRPRAKPPLDKFDSLDALRLRIQEALEH
;
A
#
# COMPACT_ATOMS: atom_id res chain seq x y z
N MET A 1 36.60 -5.45 57.19
CA MET A 1 36.10 -5.79 55.85
C MET A 1 35.31 -7.10 55.95
N PRO A 2 33.99 -7.10 55.78
CA PRO A 2 33.21 -8.33 55.91
C PRO A 2 33.39 -9.18 54.65
N THR A 3 33.82 -10.42 54.84
CA THR A 3 34.05 -11.40 53.79
C THR A 3 32.70 -11.85 53.21
N PHE A 4 32.42 -11.53 51.95
CA PHE A 4 31.20 -11.98 51.29
C PHE A 4 31.23 -13.50 51.09
N LYS A 5 30.30 -14.22 51.73
CA LYS A 5 30.03 -15.63 51.46
C LYS A 5 29.32 -15.76 50.12
N ARG A 6 29.98 -16.39 49.14
CA ARG A 6 29.32 -16.77 47.88
C ARG A 6 28.47 -18.00 48.14
N VAL A 7 27.15 -17.82 48.12
CA VAL A 7 26.18 -18.91 48.16
C VAL A 7 25.81 -19.22 46.72
N ALA A 8 26.17 -20.40 46.23
CA ALA A 8 25.68 -20.89 44.95
C ALA A 8 24.20 -21.25 45.11
N LEU A 9 23.32 -20.59 44.36
CA LEU A 9 21.90 -20.92 44.31
C LEU A 9 21.74 -22.25 43.56
N VAL A 10 21.32 -23.27 44.31
CA VAL A 10 20.95 -24.59 43.79
C VAL A 10 19.84 -24.41 42.76
N GLY A 11 20.07 -24.87 41.53
CA GLY A 11 19.13 -24.73 40.40
C GLY A 11 19.52 -23.69 39.35
N SER A 12 20.62 -22.95 39.52
CA SER A 12 21.12 -22.03 38.49
C SER A 12 21.59 -22.74 37.21
N GLU A 13 21.93 -24.03 37.26
CA GLU A 13 22.32 -24.78 36.06
C GLU A 13 21.15 -25.06 35.11
N ASP A 14 19.90 -25.07 35.59
CA ASP A 14 18.72 -25.29 34.77
C ASP A 14 18.36 -24.08 33.89
N LEU A 15 18.79 -22.88 34.30
CA LEU A 15 18.59 -21.64 33.54
C LEU A 15 19.57 -21.47 32.38
N PHE A 16 20.70 -22.19 32.39
CA PHE A 16 21.72 -22.15 31.34
C PHE A 16 21.82 -23.44 30.54
N ARG A 17 20.80 -24.32 30.63
CA ARG A 17 20.69 -25.44 29.70
C ARG A 17 20.55 -24.87 28.28
N PRO A 18 21.40 -25.27 27.32
CA PRO A 18 21.18 -24.91 25.93
C PRO A 18 19.86 -25.52 25.47
N THR A 19 18.82 -24.70 25.35
CA THR A 19 17.55 -25.07 24.74
C THR A 19 17.74 -25.13 23.23
N ARG A 20 18.52 -26.10 22.75
CA ARG A 20 18.47 -26.44 21.32
C ARG A 20 17.18 -27.21 21.11
N PRO A 21 16.16 -26.65 20.43
CA PRO A 21 15.09 -27.49 19.93
C PRO A 21 15.75 -28.53 19.01
N GLN A 22 15.52 -29.81 19.29
CA GLN A 22 15.82 -30.85 18.33
C GLN A 22 14.97 -30.52 17.10
N VAL A 23 15.63 -30.08 16.02
CA VAL A 23 14.97 -29.91 14.73
C VAL A 23 14.65 -31.33 14.27
N VAL A 24 13.41 -31.75 14.50
CA VAL A 24 12.86 -32.98 13.93
C VAL A 24 12.78 -32.72 12.42
N SER A 25 13.58 -33.44 11.65
CA SER A 25 13.71 -33.30 10.19
C SER A 25 12.52 -33.87 9.39
N ASP A 26 11.52 -34.43 10.07
CA ASP A 26 10.53 -35.31 9.44
C ASP A 26 9.14 -34.66 9.28
N THR A 27 9.05 -33.33 9.29
CA THR A 27 7.78 -32.60 9.08
C THR A 27 7.72 -31.79 7.79
N ASP A 28 8.70 -31.93 6.88
CA ASP A 28 8.70 -31.20 5.60
C ASP A 28 7.68 -31.75 4.57
N ASP A 29 7.04 -32.88 4.82
CA ASP A 29 6.12 -33.51 3.86
C ASP A 29 4.62 -33.20 4.06
N VAL A 30 4.23 -32.43 5.09
CA VAL A 30 2.79 -32.24 5.41
C VAL A 30 2.22 -30.86 5.03
N ILE A 31 3.06 -29.90 4.60
CA ILE A 31 2.57 -28.57 4.21
C ILE A 31 2.62 -28.40 2.69
N LYS A 32 1.73 -29.08 1.97
CA LYS A 32 1.54 -28.85 0.52
C LYS A 32 0.11 -28.48 0.10
N ASP A 33 -0.89 -28.61 0.98
CA ASP A 33 -2.31 -28.53 0.57
C ASP A 33 -3.15 -27.38 1.17
N ALA A 34 -2.54 -26.40 1.86
CA ALA A 34 -3.32 -25.34 2.52
C ALA A 34 -2.84 -23.90 2.23
N VAL A 35 -2.18 -23.67 1.09
CA VAL A 35 -2.03 -22.31 0.59
C VAL A 35 -2.72 -22.24 -0.76
N ASP A 36 -4.04 -21.99 -0.70
CA ASP A 36 -4.79 -21.40 -1.80
C ASP A 36 -4.15 -20.03 -2.08
N ARG A 37 -3.03 -20.04 -2.80
CA ARG A 37 -2.50 -18.83 -3.40
C ARG A 37 -3.57 -18.43 -4.40
N PRO A 38 -4.25 -17.28 -4.24
CA PRO A 38 -5.16 -16.80 -5.29
C PRO A 38 -4.37 -16.88 -6.58
N GLY A 39 -4.82 -17.77 -7.46
CA GLY A 39 -4.04 -18.26 -8.59
C GLY A 39 -3.50 -17.07 -9.34
N LYS A 40 -2.21 -17.13 -9.74
CA LYS A 40 -1.50 -16.13 -10.56
C LYS A 40 -2.52 -15.25 -11.24
N VAL A 41 -2.83 -14.11 -10.61
CA VAL A 41 -3.60 -13.08 -11.30
C VAL A 41 -2.79 -12.90 -12.56
N LYS A 42 -3.43 -13.12 -13.71
CA LYS A 42 -2.83 -12.73 -14.97
C LYS A 42 -2.60 -11.24 -14.77
N GLU A 43 -1.39 -10.88 -14.35
CA GLU A 43 -0.88 -9.53 -14.42
C GLU A 43 -0.85 -9.28 -15.92
N GLU A 44 -2.01 -8.95 -16.49
CA GLU A 44 -2.06 -8.19 -17.70
C GLU A 44 -1.09 -7.04 -17.44
N PRO A 45 -0.09 -6.84 -18.32
CA PRO A 45 0.89 -5.81 -18.09
C PRO A 45 0.09 -4.53 -17.90
N VAL A 46 0.09 -4.00 -16.67
CA VAL A 46 -0.58 -2.74 -16.39
C VAL A 46 0.19 -1.73 -17.22
N VAL A 47 -0.34 -1.40 -18.40
CA VAL A 47 0.26 -0.41 -19.28
C VAL A 47 0.03 0.92 -18.59
N LEU A 48 0.99 1.31 -17.76
CA LEU A 48 0.99 2.59 -17.06
C LEU A 48 1.12 3.67 -18.13
N LYS A 49 0.00 4.29 -18.49
CA LYS A 49 -0.03 5.47 -19.37
C LYS A 49 0.28 6.70 -18.52
N THR A 50 1.32 7.42 -18.89
CA THR A 50 1.70 8.67 -18.24
C THR A 50 1.16 9.84 -19.06
N MET A 51 0.46 10.76 -18.38
CA MET A 51 0.01 12.02 -18.96
C MET A 51 0.69 13.18 -18.24
N ASN A 52 1.19 14.13 -19.02
CA ASN A 52 1.77 15.36 -18.49
C ASN A 52 0.69 16.45 -18.47
N PHE A 53 0.50 17.07 -17.31
CA PHE A 53 -0.39 18.20 -17.11
C PHE A 53 0.43 19.44 -16.72
N SER A 54 0.03 20.59 -17.23
CA SER A 54 0.51 21.88 -16.75
C SER A 54 -0.08 22.19 -15.36
N PRO A 55 0.54 23.09 -14.58
CA PRO A 55 0.00 23.50 -13.29
C PRO A 55 -1.46 23.98 -13.35
N ASP A 56 -1.79 24.78 -14.37
CA ASP A 56 -3.13 25.34 -14.57
C ASP A 56 -4.17 24.24 -14.84
N GLU A 57 -3.81 23.21 -15.62
CA GLU A 57 -4.67 22.05 -15.86
C GLU A 57 -4.90 21.24 -14.58
N ILE A 58 -3.88 21.11 -13.72
CA ILE A 58 -4.00 20.43 -12.42
C ILE A 58 -4.95 21.18 -11.50
N GLU A 59 -4.84 22.51 -11.42
CA GLU A 59 -5.75 23.33 -10.63
C GLU A 59 -7.19 23.18 -11.09
N LEU A 60 -7.41 23.17 -12.41
CA LEU A 60 -8.73 22.99 -13.01
C LEU A 60 -9.34 21.62 -12.66
N LEU A 61 -8.55 20.55 -12.70
CA LEU A 61 -8.97 19.21 -12.29
C LEU A 61 -9.32 19.15 -10.79
N LEU A 62 -8.54 19.81 -9.94
CA LEU A 62 -8.81 19.90 -8.51
C LEU A 62 -10.11 20.65 -8.23
N GLU A 63 -10.36 21.77 -8.92
CA GLU A 63 -11.63 22.51 -8.85
C GLU A 63 -12.81 21.59 -9.22
N ALA A 64 -12.69 20.83 -10.32
CA ALA A 64 -13.70 19.90 -10.79
C ALA A 64 -14.02 18.80 -9.75
N VAL A 65 -12.99 18.19 -9.16
CA VAL A 65 -13.15 17.18 -8.10
C VAL A 65 -13.86 17.77 -6.88
N GLN A 66 -13.52 18.99 -6.49
CA GLN A 66 -14.21 19.64 -5.39
C GLN A 66 -15.68 19.88 -5.71
N VAL A 67 -16.02 20.31 -6.93
CA VAL A 67 -17.42 20.51 -7.36
C VAL A 67 -18.19 19.20 -7.29
N ALA A 68 -17.64 18.11 -7.82
CA ALA A 68 -18.25 16.79 -7.77
C ALA A 68 -18.46 16.29 -6.33
N LYS A 69 -17.50 16.54 -5.43
CA LYS A 69 -17.55 16.10 -4.03
C LYS A 69 -18.54 16.88 -3.17
N TYR A 70 -18.73 18.17 -3.47
CA TYR A 70 -19.61 19.05 -2.70
C TYR A 70 -20.51 19.83 -3.66
N PRO A 71 -21.53 19.18 -4.26
CA PRO A 71 -22.43 19.78 -5.22
C PRO A 71 -23.34 20.85 -4.59
N ASP A 72 -23.74 20.66 -3.34
CA ASP A 72 -24.64 21.58 -2.62
C ASP A 72 -23.94 22.86 -2.14
N ARG A 73 -22.61 22.91 -2.24
CA ARG A 73 -21.85 24.08 -1.80
C ARG A 73 -22.09 25.23 -2.79
N PRO A 74 -22.60 26.39 -2.34
CA PRO A 74 -22.79 27.53 -3.24
C PRO A 74 -21.43 28.02 -3.74
N ARG A 75 -21.31 28.18 -5.07
CA ARG A 75 -20.11 28.63 -5.77
C ARG A 75 -20.48 29.60 -6.87
N ALA A 76 -19.55 30.48 -7.23
CA ALA A 76 -19.67 31.29 -8.42
C ALA A 76 -19.69 30.37 -9.66
N LYS A 77 -20.49 30.73 -10.68
CA LYS A 77 -20.44 30.04 -11.96
C LYS A 77 -19.05 30.24 -12.57
N PRO A 78 -18.37 29.18 -13.02
CA PRO A 78 -17.08 29.33 -13.67
C PRO A 78 -17.23 30.14 -14.96
N PRO A 79 -16.20 30.92 -15.35
CA PRO A 79 -16.16 31.59 -16.64
C PRO A 79 -16.17 30.56 -17.78
N LEU A 80 -16.70 30.95 -18.94
CA LEU A 80 -16.86 30.06 -20.09
C LEU A 80 -15.52 29.44 -20.53
N ASP A 81 -14.46 30.24 -20.57
CA ASP A 81 -13.12 29.77 -20.96
C ASP A 81 -12.61 28.61 -20.09
N LYS A 82 -12.91 28.63 -18.78
CA LYS A 82 -12.56 27.53 -17.87
C LYS A 82 -13.36 26.27 -18.18
N PHE A 83 -14.63 26.41 -18.55
CA PHE A 83 -15.47 25.28 -18.91
C PHE A 83 -14.96 24.58 -20.17
N ASP A 84 -14.61 25.35 -21.21
CA ASP A 84 -14.07 24.81 -22.45
C ASP A 84 -12.72 24.11 -22.22
N SER A 85 -11.85 24.69 -21.38
CA SER A 85 -10.59 24.05 -20.99
C SER A 85 -10.79 22.73 -20.23
N LEU A 86 -11.86 22.63 -19.43
CA LEU A 86 -12.19 21.41 -18.68
C LEU A 86 -12.65 20.31 -19.62
N ASP A 87 -13.50 20.65 -20.60
CA ASP A 87 -13.99 19.68 -21.57
C ASP A 87 -12.87 19.20 -22.50
N ALA A 88 -11.94 20.09 -22.88
CA ALA A 88 -10.73 19.70 -23.62
C ALA A 88 -9.86 18.71 -22.82
N LEU A 89 -9.67 18.95 -21.51
CA LEU A 89 -8.96 18.01 -20.63
C LEU A 89 -9.69 16.67 -20.49
N ARG A 90 -11.01 16.70 -20.36
CA ARG A 90 -11.84 15.50 -20.30
C ARG A 90 -11.66 14.65 -21.55
N LEU A 91 -11.74 15.25 -22.74
CA LEU A 91 -11.55 14.55 -24.00
C LEU A 91 -10.14 13.95 -24.08
N ARG A 92 -9.11 14.71 -23.73
CA ARG A 92 -7.72 14.23 -23.72
C ARG A 92 -7.51 13.03 -22.80
N ILE A 93 -8.16 13.01 -21.63
CA ILE A 93 -8.11 11.88 -20.69
C ILE A 93 -8.88 10.67 -21.25
N GLN A 94 -10.02 10.90 -21.89
CA GLN A 94 -10.81 9.83 -22.52
C GLN A 94 -10.06 9.17 -23.68
N GLU A 95 -9.45 9.95 -24.57
CA GLU A 95 -8.60 9.45 -25.65
C GLU A 95 -7.44 8.60 -25.12
N ALA A 96 -6.78 9.07 -24.04
CA ALA A 96 -5.70 8.30 -23.40
C ALA A 96 -6.20 7.00 -22.76
N LEU A 97 -7.47 6.92 -22.35
CA LEU A 97 -8.05 5.69 -21.80
C LEU A 97 -8.32 4.67 -22.92
N GLU A 98 -8.85 5.12 -24.05
CA GLU A 98 -9.29 4.29 -25.18
C GLU A 98 -8.12 3.75 -26.05
N HIS A 99 -6.98 4.45 -26.09
CA HIS A 99 -5.77 4.06 -26.84
C HIS A 99 -4.62 3.67 -25.95
#